data_AF-A0A512MG91-F1
#
_entry.id   AF-A0A512MG91-F1
#
_cell.length_a   1.000
_cell.length_b   1.000
_cell.length_c   1.000
_cell.angle_alpha   90.00
_cell.angle_beta   90.00
_cell.angle_gamma   90.00
#
_symmetry.space_group_name_H-M   'P 1'
#
loop_
_entity.id
_entity.type
_entity.pdbx_description
1 polymer ?
#
loop_
_entity_poly.entity_id
_entity_poly.type
_entity_poly.pdbx_seq_one_letter_code
_entity_poly.pdbx_strand_id
1 'polypeptide(L)'
;MSSVSAKQPQLFRIENPLSARLGNEFFRALPGVPGVYFFYSQTNELLYIGQSLDLRSRIGSYRHVTPEKNAKRTLRLVHRVFRIEWKTCDTAEEAIELERMLLLEYRPKFNRAGVWQGEPWWLKINVEAGKLMLSLSREEGGTGPHPSAFRHVYGSLARCLYRLTWPSAPISTYPHRFFDAAVPLNLSITLPESSDLVATLQSYVTGNAETLLTLLDAMSIGITENEMEYWNEERERLKKYAAKARKLMRK
;
A
#
# COMPACT_ATOMS: atom_id res chain seq x y z
N MET A 1 4.21 21.14 -37.90
CA MET A 1 5.38 20.23 -38.04
C MET A 1 5.39 19.32 -36.82
N SER A 2 4.91 18.09 -36.96
CA SER A 2 4.74 17.16 -35.83
C SER A 2 6.05 16.42 -35.56
N SER A 3 6.62 16.59 -34.37
CA SER A 3 7.83 15.87 -33.95
C SER A 3 7.50 14.41 -33.68
N VAL A 4 7.84 13.53 -34.62
CA VAL A 4 7.80 12.08 -34.39
C VAL A 4 8.96 11.74 -33.47
N SER A 5 8.67 11.41 -32.20
CA SER A 5 9.65 10.87 -31.27
C SER A 5 10.19 9.56 -31.83
N ALA A 6 11.46 9.57 -32.27
CA ALA A 6 12.14 8.40 -32.77
C ALA A 6 12.38 7.42 -31.61
N LYS A 7 11.52 6.40 -31.51
CA LYS A 7 11.67 5.30 -30.56
C LYS A 7 12.93 4.52 -30.93
N GLN A 8 13.92 4.51 -30.04
CA GLN A 8 15.22 3.86 -30.26
C GLN A 8 15.01 2.40 -30.72
N PRO A 9 15.64 1.97 -31.83
CA PRO A 9 15.45 0.61 -32.34
C PRO A 9 16.02 -0.39 -31.33
N GLN A 10 15.20 -1.36 -30.93
CA GLN A 10 15.64 -2.46 -30.07
C GLN A 10 16.50 -3.42 -30.91
N LEU A 11 17.82 -3.23 -30.88
CA LEU A 11 18.82 -4.00 -31.63
C LEU A 11 18.91 -5.48 -31.20
N PHE A 12 18.37 -5.82 -30.03
CA PHE A 12 18.33 -7.19 -29.51
C PHE A 12 16.94 -7.52 -28.97
N ARG A 13 16.36 -8.64 -29.39
CA ARG A 13 15.19 -9.23 -28.74
C ARG A 13 15.68 -9.90 -27.45
N ILE A 14 15.48 -9.24 -26.31
CA ILE A 14 15.72 -9.87 -25.02
C ILE A 14 14.59 -10.86 -24.80
N GLU A 15 14.86 -12.13 -25.08
CA GLU A 15 13.93 -13.20 -24.74
C GLU A 15 13.82 -13.33 -23.21
N ASN A 16 12.60 -13.51 -22.72
CA ASN A 16 12.39 -13.70 -21.30
C ASN A 16 13.09 -15.01 -20.86
N PRO A 17 13.92 -14.97 -19.80
CA PRO A 17 14.71 -16.13 -19.38
C PRO A 17 13.84 -17.32 -18.96
N LEU A 18 12.60 -17.10 -18.53
CA LEU A 18 11.68 -18.18 -18.19
C LEU A 18 11.25 -18.99 -19.40
N SER A 19 10.96 -18.32 -20.52
CA SER A 19 10.57 -18.99 -21.76
C SER A 19 11.69 -19.86 -22.29
N ALA A 20 12.93 -19.35 -22.25
CA ALA A 20 14.12 -20.09 -22.67
C ALA A 20 14.42 -21.30 -21.76
N ARG A 21 14.19 -21.18 -20.43
CA ARG A 21 14.51 -22.25 -19.47
C ARG A 21 13.47 -23.36 -19.38
N LEU A 22 12.18 -23.01 -19.38
CA LEU A 22 11.11 -23.98 -19.12
C LEU A 22 10.41 -24.44 -20.40
N GLY A 23 10.58 -23.70 -21.50
CA GLY A 23 9.97 -24.02 -22.79
C GLY A 23 8.46 -23.75 -22.84
N ASN A 24 7.90 -23.62 -24.04
CA ASN A 24 6.48 -23.29 -24.22
C ASN A 24 5.53 -24.42 -23.80
N GLU A 25 5.94 -25.67 -23.93
CA GLU A 25 5.14 -26.84 -23.55
C GLU A 25 4.83 -26.87 -22.05
N PHE A 26 5.81 -26.50 -21.21
CA PHE A 26 5.59 -26.36 -19.77
C PHE A 26 4.43 -25.40 -19.46
N PHE A 27 4.42 -24.22 -20.08
CA PHE A 27 3.37 -23.23 -19.84
C PHE A 27 2.00 -23.62 -20.40
N ARG A 28 1.97 -24.43 -21.48
CA ARG A 28 0.72 -24.99 -22.03
C ARG A 28 0.12 -26.04 -21.09
N ALA A 29 0.97 -26.81 -20.41
CA ALA A 29 0.56 -27.86 -19.49
C ALA A 29 0.02 -27.35 -18.14
N LEU A 30 0.27 -26.08 -17.79
CA LEU A 30 -0.22 -25.51 -16.53
C LEU A 30 -1.76 -25.58 -16.44
N PRO A 31 -2.34 -25.86 -15.26
CA PRO A 31 -3.78 -25.93 -15.11
C PRO A 31 -4.40 -24.53 -15.04
N GLY A 32 -5.58 -24.37 -15.63
CA GLY A 32 -6.36 -23.11 -15.59
C GLY A 32 -7.31 -23.07 -14.38
N VAL A 33 -6.83 -23.43 -13.20
CA VAL A 33 -7.64 -23.59 -11.98
C VAL A 33 -7.04 -22.80 -10.82
N PRO A 34 -7.80 -22.58 -9.72
CA PRO A 34 -7.28 -21.94 -8.53
C PRO A 34 -6.13 -22.72 -7.89
N GLY A 35 -5.22 -22.01 -7.24
CA GLY A 35 -4.15 -22.64 -6.49
C GLY A 35 -2.99 -21.71 -6.13
N VAL A 36 -1.97 -22.31 -5.54
CA VAL A 36 -0.74 -21.64 -5.08
C VAL A 36 0.44 -22.13 -5.91
N TYR A 37 1.32 -21.21 -6.31
CA TYR A 37 2.53 -21.48 -7.07
C TYR A 37 3.79 -21.04 -6.32
N PHE A 38 4.88 -21.74 -6.59
CA PHE A 38 6.16 -21.61 -5.92
C PHE A 38 7.26 -21.42 -6.95
N PHE A 39 8.09 -20.40 -6.78
CA PHE A 39 9.25 -20.17 -7.63
C PHE A 39 10.52 -20.46 -6.85
N TYR A 40 11.39 -21.29 -7.43
CA TYR A 40 12.66 -21.67 -6.84
C TYR A 40 13.83 -21.18 -7.68
N SER A 41 14.95 -20.91 -7.01
CA SER A 41 16.22 -20.62 -7.65
C SER A 41 16.88 -21.89 -8.19
N GLN A 42 17.99 -21.73 -8.91
CA GLN A 42 18.82 -22.85 -9.37
C GLN A 42 19.41 -23.66 -8.20
N THR A 43 19.61 -23.04 -7.04
CA THR A 43 20.11 -23.70 -5.81
C THR A 43 18.97 -24.23 -4.94
N ASN A 44 17.77 -24.39 -5.49
CA ASN A 44 16.56 -24.83 -4.81
C ASN A 44 16.07 -23.91 -3.66
N GLU A 45 16.49 -22.64 -3.65
CA GLU A 45 15.99 -21.64 -2.69
C GLU A 45 14.57 -21.21 -3.08
N LEU A 46 13.61 -21.26 -2.15
CA LEU A 46 12.26 -20.73 -2.38
C LEU A 46 12.29 -19.21 -2.47
N LEU A 47 12.07 -18.69 -3.68
CA LEU A 47 12.16 -17.27 -3.98
C LEU A 47 10.84 -16.54 -3.75
N TYR A 48 9.74 -17.15 -4.19
CA TYR A 48 8.43 -16.52 -4.21
C TYR A 48 7.29 -17.53 -4.09
N ILE A 49 6.25 -17.19 -3.34
CA ILE A 49 4.95 -17.88 -3.31
C ILE A 49 3.87 -16.91 -3.81
N GLY A 50 2.94 -17.36 -4.63
CA GLY A 50 1.75 -16.58 -4.96
C GLY A 50 0.52 -17.46 -5.15
N GLN A 51 -0.67 -16.88 -5.05
CA GLN A 51 -1.93 -17.54 -5.43
C GLN A 51 -2.51 -17.01 -6.74
N SER A 52 -3.40 -17.81 -7.34
CA SER A 52 -4.28 -17.34 -8.40
C SER A 52 -5.59 -18.12 -8.46
N LEU A 53 -6.58 -17.52 -9.14
CA LEU A 53 -7.78 -18.19 -9.64
C LEU A 53 -7.50 -19.01 -10.91
N ASP A 54 -6.43 -18.67 -11.64
CA ASP A 54 -6.00 -19.34 -12.87
C ASP A 54 -4.47 -19.39 -12.88
N LEU A 55 -3.92 -20.54 -12.48
CA LEU A 55 -2.48 -20.77 -12.41
C LEU A 55 -1.80 -20.59 -13.77
N ARG A 56 -2.40 -21.07 -14.88
CA ARG A 56 -1.85 -20.95 -16.24
C ARG A 56 -1.70 -19.48 -16.63
N SER A 57 -2.77 -18.70 -16.50
CA SER A 57 -2.76 -17.27 -16.84
C SER A 57 -1.75 -16.52 -15.97
N ARG A 58 -1.75 -16.78 -14.66
CA ARG A 58 -0.90 -16.07 -13.71
C ARG A 58 0.58 -16.39 -13.89
N ILE A 59 0.96 -17.65 -13.92
CA ILE A 59 2.35 -18.08 -14.13
C ILE A 59 2.81 -17.66 -15.54
N GLY A 60 1.96 -17.81 -16.55
CA GLY A 60 2.24 -17.40 -17.93
C GLY A 60 2.53 -15.90 -18.07
N SER A 61 1.90 -15.05 -17.25
CA SER A 61 2.12 -13.60 -17.26
C SER A 61 3.58 -13.20 -16.99
N TYR A 62 4.34 -14.01 -16.24
CA TYR A 62 5.74 -13.74 -15.93
C TYR A 62 6.67 -13.84 -17.16
N ARG A 63 6.22 -14.48 -18.25
CA ARG A 63 6.92 -14.49 -19.55
C ARG A 63 6.88 -13.15 -20.27
N HIS A 64 5.96 -12.27 -19.89
CA HIS A 64 5.75 -10.97 -20.53
C HIS A 64 6.25 -9.80 -19.66
N VAL A 65 7.04 -10.10 -18.62
CA VAL A 65 7.65 -9.10 -17.76
C VAL A 65 8.75 -8.35 -18.53
N THR A 66 8.64 -7.03 -18.61
CA THR A 66 9.65 -6.18 -19.29
C THR A 66 10.09 -5.00 -18.40
N PRO A 67 11.28 -4.43 -18.63
CA PRO A 67 11.78 -3.30 -17.85
C PRO A 67 10.89 -2.06 -17.86
N GLU A 68 10.15 -1.84 -18.95
CA GLU A 68 9.29 -0.67 -19.13
C GLU A 68 7.96 -0.82 -18.38
N LYS A 69 7.48 -2.05 -18.18
CA LYS A 69 6.14 -2.33 -17.63
C LYS A 69 6.16 -2.80 -16.18
N ASN A 70 7.30 -3.28 -15.68
CA ASN A 70 7.36 -3.96 -14.40
C ASN A 70 8.47 -3.43 -13.48
N ALA A 71 8.22 -3.49 -12.18
CA ALA A 71 9.19 -3.08 -11.17
C ALA A 71 10.48 -3.91 -11.26
N LYS A 72 11.63 -3.26 -10.97
CA LYS A 72 12.97 -3.90 -10.94
C LYS A 72 13.03 -5.19 -10.12
N ARG A 73 12.24 -5.30 -9.04
CA ARG A 73 12.17 -6.51 -8.20
C ARG A 73 11.55 -7.70 -8.95
N THR A 74 10.50 -7.47 -9.73
CA THR A 74 9.84 -8.51 -10.53
C THR A 74 10.77 -9.00 -11.63
N LEU A 75 11.51 -8.10 -12.28
CA LEU A 75 12.55 -8.47 -13.24
C LEU A 75 13.60 -9.37 -12.59
N ARG A 76 14.15 -8.97 -11.43
CA ARG A 76 15.13 -9.79 -10.70
C ARG A 76 14.59 -11.16 -10.29
N LEU A 77 13.31 -11.24 -9.92
CA LEU A 77 12.65 -12.51 -9.60
C LEU A 77 12.68 -13.42 -10.84
N VAL A 78 12.09 -12.96 -11.95
CA VAL A 78 12.00 -13.70 -13.22
C VAL A 78 13.36 -14.21 -13.69
N HIS A 79 14.41 -13.39 -13.57
CA HIS A 79 15.77 -13.80 -13.93
C HIS A 79 16.35 -14.90 -13.04
N ARG A 80 15.91 -15.04 -11.79
CA ARG A 80 16.41 -16.04 -10.83
C ARG A 80 15.58 -17.32 -10.78
N VAL A 81 14.33 -17.29 -11.24
CA VAL A 81 13.48 -18.48 -11.26
C VAL A 81 14.09 -19.52 -12.19
N PHE A 82 14.29 -20.71 -11.65
CA PHE A 82 14.80 -21.88 -12.35
C PHE A 82 13.77 -23.02 -12.37
N ARG A 83 12.95 -23.13 -11.32
CA ARG A 83 11.93 -24.16 -11.18
C ARG A 83 10.63 -23.56 -10.66
N ILE A 84 9.51 -24.03 -11.19
CA ILE A 84 8.16 -23.60 -10.81
C ILE A 84 7.37 -24.85 -10.40
N GLU A 85 6.77 -24.80 -9.21
CA GLU A 85 5.85 -25.81 -8.71
C GLU A 85 4.49 -25.16 -8.40
N TRP A 86 3.44 -25.98 -8.26
CA TRP A 86 2.12 -25.50 -7.87
C TRP A 86 1.34 -26.56 -7.11
N LYS A 87 0.36 -26.10 -6.33
CA LYS A 87 -0.68 -26.90 -5.69
C LYS A 87 -2.03 -26.32 -6.10
N THR A 88 -2.87 -27.15 -6.71
CA THR A 88 -4.26 -26.77 -7.07
C THR A 88 -5.13 -26.73 -5.82
N CYS A 89 -6.11 -25.85 -5.83
CA CYS A 89 -7.15 -25.71 -4.81
C CYS A 89 -8.52 -25.79 -5.48
N ASP A 90 -9.52 -26.22 -4.72
CA ASP A 90 -10.89 -26.34 -5.22
C ASP A 90 -11.56 -24.96 -5.33
N THR A 91 -11.17 -24.03 -4.44
CA THR A 91 -11.75 -22.69 -4.37
C THR A 91 -10.70 -21.58 -4.32
N ALA A 92 -11.14 -20.37 -4.64
CA ALA A 92 -10.34 -19.15 -4.53
C ALA A 92 -9.91 -18.88 -3.09
N GLU A 93 -10.84 -19.09 -2.16
CA GLU A 93 -10.70 -18.85 -0.73
C GLU A 93 -9.64 -19.79 -0.15
N GLU A 94 -9.66 -21.06 -0.54
CA GLU A 94 -8.65 -22.04 -0.15
C GLU A 94 -7.26 -21.64 -0.66
N ALA A 95 -7.13 -21.21 -1.92
CA ALA A 95 -5.84 -20.77 -2.46
C ALA A 95 -5.29 -19.54 -1.71
N ILE A 96 -6.17 -18.61 -1.33
CA ILE A 96 -5.81 -17.42 -0.53
C ILE A 96 -5.32 -17.83 0.86
N GLU A 97 -6.04 -18.73 1.53
CA GLU A 97 -5.70 -19.16 2.88
C GLU A 97 -4.42 -20.00 2.92
N LEU A 98 -4.25 -20.89 1.95
CA LEU A 98 -3.03 -21.67 1.78
C LEU A 98 -1.82 -20.77 1.50
N GLU A 99 -1.93 -19.79 0.60
CA GLU A 99 -0.87 -18.80 0.38
C GLU A 99 -0.52 -18.07 1.68
N ARG A 100 -1.53 -17.58 2.42
CA ARG A 100 -1.32 -16.87 3.68
C ARG A 100 -0.52 -17.69 4.67
N MET A 101 -0.89 -18.97 4.86
CA MET A 101 -0.19 -19.89 5.75
C MET A 101 1.28 -20.07 5.31
N LEU A 102 1.50 -20.37 4.03
CA LEU A 102 2.83 -20.59 3.48
C LEU A 102 3.72 -19.33 3.52
N LEU A 103 3.15 -18.14 3.32
CA LEU A 103 3.90 -16.89 3.43
C LEU A 103 4.37 -16.61 4.85
N LEU A 104 3.57 -16.97 5.86
CA LEU A 104 3.94 -16.84 7.28
C LEU A 104 5.03 -17.85 7.67
N GLU A 105 4.95 -19.07 7.14
CA GLU A 105 5.90 -20.16 7.41
C GLU A 105 7.26 -19.90 6.73
N TYR A 106 7.26 -19.71 5.41
CA TYR A 106 8.49 -19.70 4.61
C TYR A 106 9.13 -18.32 4.42
N ARG A 107 8.34 -17.25 4.53
CA ARG A 107 8.76 -15.86 4.32
C ARG A 107 9.72 -15.63 3.12
N PRO A 108 9.34 -16.04 1.89
CA PRO A 108 10.27 -16.02 0.77
C PRO A 108 10.83 -14.62 0.47
N LYS A 109 12.10 -14.56 0.06
CA LYS A 109 12.85 -13.32 -0.13
C LYS A 109 12.18 -12.31 -1.06
N PHE A 110 11.48 -12.76 -2.10
CA PHE A 110 10.83 -11.88 -3.08
C PHE A 110 9.39 -11.48 -2.70
N ASN A 111 8.75 -12.14 -1.75
CA ASN A 111 7.46 -11.72 -1.20
C ASN A 111 7.63 -10.48 -0.29
N ARG A 112 6.62 -9.59 -0.29
CA ARG A 112 6.58 -8.41 0.60
C ARG A 112 5.24 -8.35 1.33
N ALA A 113 4.16 -8.36 0.56
CA ALA A 113 2.81 -8.46 1.10
C ALA A 113 2.63 -9.82 1.78
N GLY A 114 1.93 -9.85 2.92
CA GLY A 114 1.60 -11.06 3.67
C GLY A 114 2.74 -11.65 4.51
N VAL A 115 4.01 -11.38 4.18
CA VAL A 115 5.18 -11.98 4.85
C VAL A 115 5.65 -11.20 6.07
N TRP A 116 5.79 -9.89 5.93
CA TRP A 116 6.33 -9.01 6.98
C TRP A 116 5.18 -8.14 7.47
N GLN A 117 4.47 -8.62 8.51
CA GLN A 117 3.54 -7.77 9.23
C GLN A 117 4.38 -6.86 10.13
N GLY A 118 4.74 -5.69 9.60
CA GLY A 118 5.36 -4.67 10.44
C GLY A 118 4.47 -4.43 11.67
N GLU A 119 5.08 -4.13 12.81
CA GLU A 119 4.36 -3.92 14.06
C GLU A 119 3.19 -2.96 13.84
N PRO A 120 2.05 -3.19 14.52
CA PRO A 120 0.93 -2.28 14.46
C PRO A 120 1.22 -0.97 15.19
N TRP A 121 0.42 0.05 14.89
CA TRP A 121 0.43 1.32 15.59
C TRP A 121 -0.86 1.51 16.38
N TRP A 122 -0.72 2.17 17.52
CA TRP A 122 -1.81 2.62 18.36
C TRP A 122 -1.81 4.13 18.43
N LEU A 123 -2.98 4.73 18.22
CA LEU A 123 -3.16 6.17 18.26
C LEU A 123 -3.94 6.55 19.51
N LYS A 124 -3.30 7.28 20.42
CA LYS A 124 -3.96 7.93 21.56
C LYS A 124 -4.41 9.32 21.13
N ILE A 125 -5.67 9.64 21.40
CA ILE A 125 -6.30 10.92 21.09
C ILE A 125 -6.82 11.48 22.40
N ASN A 126 -6.21 12.55 22.89
CA ASN A 126 -6.62 13.23 24.11
C ASN A 126 -6.91 14.70 23.83
N VAL A 127 -7.82 15.29 24.60
CA VAL A 127 -8.13 16.72 24.54
C VAL A 127 -7.97 17.31 25.93
N GLU A 128 -7.03 18.22 26.08
CA GLU A 128 -6.76 18.90 27.36
C GLU A 128 -6.58 20.40 27.10
N ALA A 129 -7.27 21.23 27.89
CA ALA A 129 -7.16 22.70 27.82
C ALA A 129 -7.23 23.28 26.39
N GLY A 130 -8.16 22.78 25.56
CA GLY A 130 -8.35 23.22 24.16
C GLY A 130 -7.29 22.72 23.17
N LYS A 131 -6.41 21.80 23.59
CA LYS A 131 -5.39 21.19 22.73
C LYS A 131 -5.72 19.73 22.45
N LEU A 132 -5.72 19.38 21.17
CA LEU A 132 -5.75 18.00 20.68
C LEU A 132 -4.34 17.42 20.72
N MET A 133 -4.17 16.39 21.53
CA MET A 133 -2.94 15.63 21.66
C MET A 133 -3.09 14.32 20.90
N LEU A 134 -2.21 14.11 19.91
CA LEU A 134 -2.12 12.88 19.13
C LEU A 134 -0.81 12.18 19.44
N SER A 135 -0.86 10.96 19.96
CA SER A 135 0.33 10.15 20.24
C SER A 135 0.26 8.81 19.53
N LEU A 136 1.25 8.55 18.67
CA LEU A 136 1.39 7.32 17.92
C LEU A 136 2.45 6.43 18.58
N SER A 137 2.06 5.23 19.03
CA SER A 137 2.93 4.33 19.78
C SER A 137 2.83 2.87 19.33
N ARG A 138 3.82 2.06 19.70
CA ARG A 138 3.83 0.59 19.53
C ARG A 138 3.23 -0.16 20.71
N GLU A 139 2.89 0.57 21.77
CA GLU A 139 2.27 -0.01 22.95
C GLU A 139 0.75 0.05 22.79
N GLU A 140 0.07 -0.99 23.26
CA GLU A 140 -1.39 -1.03 23.25
C GLU A 140 -1.97 0.16 24.03
N GLY A 141 -2.87 0.90 23.39
CA GLY A 141 -3.65 1.96 24.02
C GLY A 141 -4.35 2.89 23.03
N GLY A 142 -5.44 3.54 23.43
CA GLY A 142 -6.23 4.37 22.51
C GLY A 142 -6.86 3.55 21.39
N THR A 143 -6.79 4.03 20.15
CA THR A 143 -7.39 3.37 18.97
C THR A 143 -6.35 2.51 18.23
N GLY A 144 -6.76 1.31 17.82
CA GLY A 144 -5.92 0.37 17.10
C GLY A 144 -6.41 -1.08 17.24
N PRO A 145 -5.64 -2.07 16.78
CA PRO A 145 -4.33 -1.94 16.13
C PRO A 145 -4.47 -1.42 14.68
N HIS A 146 -3.70 -0.39 14.34
CA HIS A 146 -3.58 0.09 12.96
C HIS A 146 -2.43 -0.62 12.23
N PRO A 147 -2.54 -0.91 10.92
CA PRO A 147 -1.45 -1.49 10.15
C PRO A 147 -0.18 -0.63 10.21
N SER A 148 1.00 -1.23 10.07
CA SER A 148 2.28 -0.51 10.04
C SER A 148 2.31 0.67 9.05
N ALA A 149 1.59 0.56 7.93
CA ALA A 149 1.43 1.60 6.92
C ALA A 149 0.72 2.87 7.43
N PHE A 150 -0.01 2.80 8.55
CA PHE A 150 -0.68 3.95 9.17
C PHE A 150 0.30 5.07 9.53
N ARG A 151 1.58 4.75 9.79
CA ARG A 151 2.65 5.75 9.99
C ARG A 151 2.73 6.78 8.88
N HIS A 152 2.47 6.37 7.63
CA HIS A 152 2.52 7.25 6.46
C HIS A 152 1.26 8.08 6.29
N VAL A 153 0.15 7.66 6.91
CA VAL A 153 -1.16 8.32 6.84
C VAL A 153 -1.32 9.32 7.99
N TYR A 154 -0.73 9.02 9.15
CA TYR A 154 -0.76 9.86 10.35
C TYR A 154 -0.38 11.32 10.08
N GLY A 155 0.68 11.56 9.30
CA GLY A 155 1.08 12.93 8.94
C GLY A 155 0.05 13.67 8.10
N SER A 156 -0.53 12.98 7.11
CA SER A 156 -1.60 13.55 6.28
C SER A 156 -2.86 13.84 7.07
N LEU A 157 -3.19 12.95 8.01
CA LEU A 157 -4.32 13.15 8.91
C LEU A 157 -4.13 14.41 9.75
N ALA A 158 -2.98 14.57 10.41
CA ALA A 158 -2.69 15.75 11.22
C ALA A 158 -2.71 17.06 10.40
N ARG A 159 -2.09 17.06 9.21
CA ARG A 159 -2.06 18.24 8.33
C ARG A 159 -3.45 18.63 7.83
N CYS A 160 -4.25 17.66 7.37
CA CYS A 160 -5.62 17.92 6.92
C CYS A 160 -6.53 18.38 8.06
N LEU A 161 -6.42 17.81 9.26
CA LEU A 161 -7.17 18.29 10.43
C LEU A 161 -6.82 19.75 10.75
N TYR A 162 -5.53 20.10 10.73
CA TYR A 162 -5.10 21.48 10.93
C TYR A 162 -5.67 22.41 9.84
N ARG A 163 -5.65 21.97 8.57
CA ARG A 163 -6.20 22.75 7.45
C ARG A 163 -7.72 22.94 7.55
N LEU A 164 -8.47 21.91 7.95
CA LEU A 164 -9.91 22.01 8.21
C LEU A 164 -10.21 23.02 9.32
N THR A 165 -9.35 23.06 10.33
CA THR A 165 -9.47 23.94 11.48
C THR A 165 -9.13 25.40 11.12
N TRP A 166 -8.10 25.60 10.30
CA TRP A 166 -7.59 26.91 9.90
C TRP A 166 -7.46 27.00 8.37
N PRO A 167 -8.57 27.09 7.61
CA PRO A 167 -8.56 26.99 6.15
C PRO A 167 -7.73 28.08 5.46
N SER A 168 -7.69 29.27 6.06
CA SER A 168 -6.98 30.44 5.53
C SER A 168 -5.56 30.58 6.08
N ALA A 169 -5.12 29.69 6.97
CA ALA A 169 -3.77 29.78 7.53
C ALA A 169 -2.71 29.40 6.48
N PRO A 170 -1.65 30.21 6.30
CA PRO A 170 -0.55 29.87 5.42
C PRO A 170 0.24 28.69 5.97
N ILE A 171 0.86 27.90 5.11
CA ILE A 171 1.64 26.71 5.51
C ILE A 171 2.74 27.05 6.53
N SER A 172 3.30 28.26 6.46
CA SER A 172 4.34 28.74 7.39
C SER A 172 3.89 28.85 8.84
N THR A 173 2.58 28.90 9.12
CA THR A 173 2.05 28.96 10.51
C THR A 173 1.75 27.59 11.09
N TYR A 174 2.01 26.51 10.34
CA TYR A 174 1.82 25.15 10.84
C TYR A 174 2.90 24.81 11.86
N PRO A 175 2.61 23.89 12.81
CA PRO A 175 3.60 23.47 13.78
C PRO A 175 4.87 22.94 13.12
N HIS A 176 6.02 23.24 13.73
CA HIS A 176 7.33 22.80 13.25
C HIS A 176 7.34 21.26 13.08
N ARG A 177 8.00 20.79 12.01
CA ARG A 177 8.11 19.37 11.59
C ARG A 177 6.84 18.71 11.04
N PHE A 178 5.73 19.45 10.87
CA PHE A 178 4.53 18.89 10.21
C PHE A 178 4.80 18.43 8.78
N PHE A 179 5.77 19.05 8.10
CA PHE A 179 6.12 18.75 6.72
C PHE A 179 7.48 18.03 6.59
N ASP A 180 8.11 17.65 7.70
CA ASP A 180 9.31 16.83 7.68
C ASP A 180 9.00 15.44 7.10
N ALA A 181 10.01 14.81 6.48
CA ALA A 181 9.90 13.44 5.99
C ALA A 181 9.44 12.45 7.07
N ALA A 182 9.77 12.73 8.34
CA ALA A 182 9.33 11.98 9.51
C ALA A 182 8.54 12.89 10.47
N VAL A 183 7.23 13.02 10.24
CA VAL A 183 6.31 13.71 11.16
C VAL A 183 6.47 13.16 12.59
N PRO A 184 6.58 14.01 13.63
CA PRO A 184 6.73 13.56 15.01
C PRO A 184 5.63 12.59 15.46
N LEU A 185 5.95 11.61 16.31
CA LEU A 185 4.97 10.65 16.83
C LEU A 185 3.98 11.27 17.82
N ASN A 186 4.38 12.37 18.46
CA ASN A 186 3.57 13.13 19.40
C ASN A 186 3.33 14.51 18.81
N LEU A 187 2.07 14.88 18.62
CA LEU A 187 1.65 16.18 18.11
C LEU A 187 0.65 16.81 19.08
N SER A 188 0.76 18.13 19.21
CA SER A 188 -0.18 18.97 19.95
C SER A 188 -0.74 20.01 18.98
N ILE A 189 -2.05 20.06 18.83
CA ILE A 189 -2.75 21.00 17.94
C ILE A 189 -3.75 21.80 18.76
N THR A 190 -3.71 23.13 18.67
CA THR A 190 -4.74 23.98 19.27
C THR A 190 -5.99 23.92 18.40
N LEU A 191 -7.11 23.45 18.96
CA LEU A 191 -8.41 23.43 18.29
C LEU A 191 -9.28 24.60 18.79
N PRO A 192 -10.06 25.25 17.91
CA PRO A 192 -11.10 26.18 18.32
C PRO A 192 -12.19 25.44 19.11
N GLU A 193 -12.87 26.15 20.01
CA GLU A 193 -13.84 25.60 20.98
C GLU A 193 -15.09 24.93 20.36
N SER A 194 -15.24 24.93 19.04
CA SER A 194 -16.28 24.21 18.32
C SER A 194 -15.66 23.12 17.45
N SER A 195 -15.60 21.86 17.93
CA SER A 195 -15.22 20.81 16.99
C SER A 195 -15.75 19.42 17.35
N ASP A 196 -16.73 18.99 16.57
CA ASP A 196 -16.96 17.57 16.29
C ASP A 196 -15.79 16.92 15.54
N LEU A 197 -14.68 17.64 15.28
CA LEU A 197 -13.48 17.12 14.63
C LEU A 197 -12.84 15.99 15.45
N VAL A 198 -12.89 16.05 16.78
CA VAL A 198 -12.36 14.98 17.63
C VAL A 198 -13.18 13.71 17.47
N ALA A 199 -14.52 13.83 17.53
CA ALA A 199 -15.43 12.72 17.28
C ALA A 199 -15.29 12.19 15.84
N THR A 200 -15.13 13.08 14.87
CA THR A 200 -14.90 12.74 13.45
C THR A 200 -13.59 11.99 13.26
N LEU A 201 -12.52 12.44 13.92
CA LEU A 201 -11.22 11.78 13.90
C LEU A 201 -11.30 10.39 14.52
N GLN A 202 -11.91 10.27 15.70
CA GLN A 202 -12.13 8.98 16.37
C GLN A 202 -12.93 8.03 15.47
N SER A 203 -14.04 8.50 14.91
CA SER A 203 -14.87 7.76 13.96
C SER A 203 -14.04 7.25 12.76
N TYR A 204 -13.25 8.12 12.14
CA TYR A 204 -12.38 7.78 11.01
C TYR A 204 -11.38 6.68 11.34
N VAL A 205 -10.64 6.81 12.46
CA VAL A 205 -9.62 5.82 12.83
C VAL A 205 -10.24 4.50 13.27
N THR A 206 -11.47 4.51 13.81
CA THR A 206 -12.25 3.30 14.10
C THR A 206 -12.93 2.67 12.89
N GLY A 207 -12.82 3.28 11.70
CA GLY A 207 -13.26 2.68 10.43
C GLY A 207 -14.47 3.33 9.77
N ASN A 208 -15.13 4.29 10.44
CA ASN A 208 -16.19 5.09 9.84
C ASN A 208 -15.62 6.39 9.28
N ALA A 209 -15.28 6.36 7.99
CA ALA A 209 -14.59 7.47 7.34
C ALA A 209 -15.52 8.52 6.70
N GLU A 210 -16.83 8.29 6.64
CA GLU A 210 -17.76 9.08 5.81
C GLU A 210 -17.72 10.57 6.18
N THR A 211 -17.92 10.88 7.47
CA THR A 211 -17.93 12.27 7.97
C THR A 211 -16.63 13.01 7.66
N LEU A 212 -15.47 12.37 7.89
CA LEU A 212 -14.19 13.02 7.61
C LEU A 212 -13.99 13.25 6.11
N LEU A 213 -14.33 12.26 5.28
CA LEU A 213 -14.16 12.39 3.84
C LEU A 213 -15.03 13.51 3.25
N THR A 214 -16.27 13.67 3.73
CA THR A 214 -17.14 14.80 3.35
C THR A 214 -16.53 16.15 3.73
N LEU A 215 -15.98 16.28 4.94
CA LEU A 215 -15.28 17.50 5.35
C LEU A 215 -14.05 17.78 4.49
N LEU A 216 -13.26 16.75 4.18
CA LEU A 216 -12.08 16.87 3.33
C LEU A 216 -12.43 17.29 1.90
N ASP A 217 -13.54 16.82 1.35
CA ASP A 217 -13.98 17.21 0.01
C ASP A 217 -14.40 18.69 -0.05
N ALA A 218 -15.00 19.21 1.04
CA ALA A 218 -15.35 20.62 1.19
C ALA A 218 -14.15 21.52 1.60
N MET A 219 -13.00 20.95 1.91
CA MET A 219 -11.82 21.68 2.39
C MET A 219 -11.20 22.58 1.31
N SER A 220 -10.80 23.79 1.69
CA SER A 220 -10.03 24.70 0.81
C SER A 220 -8.63 24.16 0.53
N ILE A 221 -8.33 23.94 -0.76
CA ILE A 221 -7.06 23.39 -1.26
C ILE A 221 -6.00 24.44 -1.64
N GLY A 222 -6.22 25.71 -1.29
CA GLY A 222 -5.26 26.78 -1.59
C GLY A 222 -5.56 27.49 -2.91
N ILE A 223 -4.69 28.45 -3.26
CA ILE A 223 -4.90 29.37 -4.38
C ILE A 223 -3.93 29.05 -5.52
N THR A 224 -2.73 28.60 -5.19
CA THR A 224 -1.71 28.25 -6.20
C THR A 224 -1.86 26.81 -6.67
N GLU A 225 -1.46 26.53 -7.91
CA GLU A 225 -1.49 25.18 -8.48
C GLU A 225 -0.74 24.16 -7.62
N ASN A 226 0.43 24.53 -7.10
CA ASN A 226 1.24 23.68 -6.22
C ASN A 226 0.53 23.34 -4.90
N GLU A 227 -0.15 24.31 -4.28
CA GLU A 227 -0.93 24.05 -3.07
C GLU A 227 -2.12 23.12 -3.36
N MET A 228 -2.81 23.36 -4.49
CA MET A 228 -3.93 22.53 -4.91
C MET A 228 -3.50 21.09 -5.12
N GLU A 229 -2.41 20.87 -5.85
CA GLU A 229 -1.83 19.54 -6.07
C GLU A 229 -1.47 18.87 -4.74
N TYR A 230 -0.74 19.57 -3.86
CA TYR A 230 -0.34 19.06 -2.56
C TYR A 230 -1.53 18.61 -1.70
N TRP A 231 -2.54 19.46 -1.52
CA TRP A 231 -3.68 19.12 -0.68
C TRP A 231 -4.55 18.03 -1.31
N ASN A 232 -4.63 17.97 -2.65
CA ASN A 232 -5.26 16.85 -3.34
C ASN A 232 -4.55 15.52 -3.04
N GLU A 233 -3.22 15.49 -3.06
CA GLU A 233 -2.47 14.28 -2.70
C GLU A 233 -2.71 13.84 -1.26
N GLU A 234 -2.71 14.77 -0.30
CA GLU A 234 -2.96 14.47 1.10
C GLU A 234 -4.36 13.88 1.31
N ARG A 235 -5.40 14.45 0.66
CA ARG A 235 -6.77 13.92 0.68
C ARG A 235 -6.85 12.53 0.07
N GLU A 236 -6.21 12.32 -1.09
CA GLU A 236 -6.20 11.03 -1.77
C GLU A 236 -5.52 9.93 -0.94
N ARG A 237 -4.47 10.27 -0.17
CA ARG A 237 -3.84 9.32 0.77
C ARG A 237 -4.82 8.88 1.86
N LEU A 238 -5.60 9.80 2.43
CA LEU A 238 -6.62 9.50 3.44
C LEU A 238 -7.78 8.66 2.88
N LYS A 239 -8.24 8.96 1.66
CA LYS A 239 -9.26 8.16 0.95
C LYS A 239 -8.78 6.74 0.66
N LYS A 240 -7.56 6.58 0.13
CA LYS A 240 -6.96 5.26 -0.15
C LYS A 240 -6.80 4.44 1.12
N TYR A 241 -6.41 5.05 2.23
CA TYR A 241 -6.31 4.36 3.51
C TYR A 241 -7.69 3.90 4.00
N ALA A 242 -8.70 4.76 4.01
CA ALA A 242 -10.05 4.41 4.43
C ALA A 242 -10.65 3.26 3.61
N ALA A 243 -10.50 3.29 2.29
CA ALA A 243 -10.94 2.22 1.40
C ALA A 243 -10.24 0.88 1.70
N LYS A 244 -8.95 0.92 2.06
CA LYS A 244 -8.19 -0.26 2.45
C LYS A 244 -8.59 -0.78 3.83
N ALA A 245 -8.73 0.11 4.82
CA ALA A 245 -9.13 -0.24 6.19
C ALA A 245 -10.52 -0.93 6.21
N ARG A 246 -11.48 -0.42 5.43
CA ARG A 246 -12.81 -1.03 5.28
C ARG A 246 -12.77 -2.46 4.72
N LYS A 247 -11.80 -2.78 3.85
CA LYS A 247 -11.58 -4.15 3.33
C LYS A 247 -10.94 -5.08 4.35
N LEU A 248 -10.14 -4.54 5.28
CA LEU A 248 -9.52 -5.32 6.35
C LEU A 248 -10.51 -5.65 7.48
N MET A 249 -11.44 -4.75 7.81
CA MET A 249 -12.44 -4.98 8.88
C MET A 249 -13.65 -5.83 8.45
N ARG A 250 -13.85 -6.05 7.15
CA ARG A 250 -14.92 -6.91 6.60
C ARG A 250 -14.53 -8.38 6.45
N LYS A 251 -13.28 -8.71 6.73
CA LYS A 251 -12.74 -10.07 6.74
C LYS A 251 -12.54 -10.52 8.18
#